data_AF-A0A3B9ZS89-F1
#
_entry.id   AF-A0A3B9ZS89-F1
#
_cell.length_a   1.000
_cell.length_b   1.000
_cell.length_c   1.000
_cell.angle_alpha   90.00
_cell.angle_beta   90.00
_cell.angle_gamma   90.00
#
_symmetry.space_group_name_H-M   'P 1'
#
loop_
_entity.id
_entity.type
_entity.pdbx_description
1 polymer ?
#
loop_
_entity_poly.entity_id
_entity_poly.type
_entity_poly.pdbx_seq_one_letter_code
_entity_poly.pdbx_strand_id
1 'polypeptide(L)'
;METSINNQAQANDRSWQKVIMKYNQPDLRKSIWQICNSVIPTFILWYLMVQSLQVSYLLTLFLILITSGFLVRTFIIFHDCGHGSFFKSKKAN
;
A
#
# COMPACT_ATOMS: atom_id res chain seq x y z
N MET A 1 9.75 -25.72 -45.00
CA MET A 1 8.44 -25.03 -44.99
C MET A 1 7.79 -25.26 -43.62
N GLU A 2 8.48 -24.88 -42.52
CA GLU A 2 8.04 -25.13 -41.13
C GLU A 2 8.39 -23.96 -40.18
N THR A 3 9.07 -22.93 -40.67
CA THR A 3 9.60 -21.83 -39.86
C THR A 3 8.59 -20.70 -39.58
N SER A 4 7.36 -20.80 -40.09
CA SER A 4 6.36 -19.72 -39.99
C SER A 4 5.29 -19.93 -38.91
N ILE A 5 5.26 -21.06 -38.19
CA ILE A 5 4.17 -21.36 -37.23
C ILE A 5 4.45 -20.84 -35.80
N ASN A 6 5.71 -20.54 -35.43
CA ASN A 6 6.07 -20.30 -34.01
C ASN A 6 6.10 -18.82 -33.56
N ASN A 7 5.65 -17.86 -34.38
CA ASN A 7 5.74 -16.44 -34.02
C ASN A 7 4.41 -15.80 -33.56
N GLN A 8 3.31 -16.55 -33.54
CA GLN A 8 1.99 -16.03 -33.16
C GLN A 8 1.55 -16.45 -31.74
N ALA A 9 2.21 -17.43 -31.13
CA ALA A 9 1.91 -17.86 -29.76
C ALA A 9 2.39 -16.84 -28.69
N GLN A 10 3.39 -16.00 -29.00
CA GLN A 10 3.92 -15.01 -28.05
C GLN A 10 3.24 -13.63 -28.13
N ALA A 11 2.47 -13.36 -29.17
CA ALA A 11 1.82 -12.06 -29.36
C ALA A 11 0.48 -11.91 -28.61
N ASN A 12 -0.09 -13.02 -28.09
CA ASN A 12 -1.45 -13.05 -27.54
C ASN A 12 -1.55 -12.98 -26.00
N ASP A 13 -0.44 -13.02 -25.27
CA ASP A 13 -0.48 -13.17 -23.80
C ASP A 13 -0.56 -11.83 -23.02
N ARG A 14 -1.06 -10.78 -23.67
CA ARG A 14 -1.31 -9.45 -23.05
C ARG A 14 -2.78 -9.02 -23.12
N SER A 15 -3.66 -9.86 -23.65
CA SER A 15 -5.12 -9.62 -23.66
C SER A 15 -5.68 -9.50 -22.24
N TRP A 16 -5.20 -10.35 -21.32
CA TRP A 16 -5.53 -10.31 -19.89
C TRP A 16 -5.16 -8.98 -19.23
N GLN A 17 -4.00 -8.38 -19.57
CA GLN A 17 -3.57 -7.08 -19.03
C GLN A 17 -4.56 -5.97 -19.39
N LYS A 18 -5.12 -5.96 -20.61
CA LYS A 18 -6.14 -4.98 -21.03
C LYS A 18 -7.47 -5.14 -20.26
N VAL A 19 -7.84 -6.38 -19.93
CA VAL A 19 -9.03 -6.66 -19.11
C VAL A 19 -8.82 -6.17 -17.68
N ILE A 20 -7.64 -6.41 -17.11
CA ILE A 20 -7.28 -6.00 -15.74
C ILE A 20 -7.17 -4.47 -15.61
N MET A 21 -6.67 -3.77 -16.63
CA MET A 21 -6.59 -2.30 -16.65
C MET A 21 -7.96 -1.61 -16.51
N LYS A 22 -9.07 -2.26 -16.90
CA LYS A 22 -10.42 -1.71 -16.74
C LYS A 22 -10.86 -1.65 -15.27
N TYR A 23 -10.29 -2.52 -14.43
CA TYR A 23 -10.53 -2.57 -12.98
C TYR A 23 -9.46 -1.83 -12.18
N ASN A 24 -8.27 -1.64 -12.75
CA ASN A 24 -7.21 -0.82 -12.18
C ASN A 24 -7.46 0.67 -12.45
N GLN A 25 -8.54 1.22 -11.89
CA GLN A 25 -8.73 2.67 -11.85
C GLN A 25 -8.16 3.19 -10.52
N PRO A 26 -6.96 3.81 -10.52
CA PRO A 26 -6.41 4.41 -9.32
C PRO A 26 -7.28 5.61 -8.94
N ASP A 27 -8.07 5.43 -7.90
CA ASP A 27 -8.95 6.45 -7.36
C ASP A 27 -8.20 7.20 -6.25
N LEU A 28 -7.65 8.35 -6.63
CA LEU A 28 -6.80 9.20 -5.78
C LEU A 28 -7.44 9.49 -4.41
N ARG A 29 -8.77 9.64 -4.39
CA ARG A 29 -9.52 9.93 -3.16
C ARG A 29 -9.52 8.74 -2.21
N LYS A 30 -9.68 7.52 -2.73
CA LYS A 30 -9.63 6.29 -1.93
C LYS A 30 -8.22 6.02 -1.42
N SER A 31 -7.20 6.26 -2.24
CA SER A 31 -5.80 6.13 -1.85
C SER A 31 -5.43 7.09 -0.71
N ILE A 32 -5.79 8.37 -0.84
CA ILE A 32 -5.55 9.38 0.21
C ILE A 32 -6.32 9.01 1.48
N TRP A 33 -7.59 8.58 1.35
CA TRP A 33 -8.38 8.16 2.50
C TRP A 33 -7.71 6.98 3.23
N GLN A 34 -7.20 5.98 2.50
CA GLN A 34 -6.50 4.83 3.07
C GLN A 34 -5.21 5.22 3.80
N ILE A 35 -4.47 6.19 3.26
CA ILE A 35 -3.29 6.77 3.91
C ILE A 35 -3.72 7.47 5.20
N CYS A 36 -4.67 8.41 5.13
CA CYS A 36 -5.16 9.13 6.30
C CYS A 36 -5.63 8.17 7.40
N ASN A 37 -6.41 7.14 7.05
CA ASN A 37 -6.93 6.19 8.01
C ASN A 37 -5.90 5.20 8.56
N SER A 38 -4.68 5.14 8.01
CA SER A 38 -3.60 4.28 8.55
C SER A 38 -2.57 5.13 9.30
N VAL A 39 -2.23 6.30 8.77
CA VAL A 39 -1.26 7.24 9.33
C VAL A 39 -1.82 7.92 10.59
N ILE A 40 -3.07 8.40 10.56
CA ILE A 40 -3.69 9.09 11.71
C ILE A 40 -3.72 8.17 12.94
N PRO A 41 -4.22 6.92 12.88
CA PRO A 41 -4.18 6.02 14.03
C PRO A 41 -2.77 5.73 14.53
N THR A 42 -1.78 5.61 13.62
CA THR A 42 -0.38 5.38 14.00
C THR A 42 0.16 6.54 14.84
N PHE A 43 -0.10 7.80 14.44
CA PHE A 43 0.32 8.97 15.22
C PHE A 43 -0.42 9.12 16.55
N ILE A 44 -1.72 8.80 16.58
CA ILE A 44 -2.50 8.81 17.83
C ILE A 44 -1.95 7.77 18.81
N LEU A 45 -1.72 6.53 18.35
CA LEU A 45 -1.15 5.45 19.15
C LEU A 45 0.25 5.79 19.65
N TRP A 46 1.08 6.40 18.80
CA TRP A 46 2.41 6.86 19.20
C TRP A 46 2.35 7.93 20.29
N TYR A 47 1.47 8.92 20.16
CA TYR A 47 1.25 9.92 21.21
C TYR A 47 0.80 9.27 22.52
N LEU A 48 -0.14 8.32 22.45
CA LEU A 48 -0.60 7.56 23.63
C LEU A 48 0.52 6.75 24.28
N MET A 49 1.43 6.16 23.49
CA MET A 49 2.61 5.48 24.03
C MET A 49 3.54 6.42 24.80
N VAL A 50 3.80 7.61 24.26
CA VAL A 50 4.68 8.60 24.93
C VAL A 50 4.06 9.03 26.26
N GLN A 51 2.74 9.23 26.30
CA GLN A 51 2.02 9.53 27.54
C GLN A 51 2.02 8.34 28.51
N SER A 52 1.88 7.10 28.02
CA SER A 52 1.84 5.91 28.90
C SER A 52 3.17 5.61 29.59
N LEU A 53 4.29 6.15 29.11
CA LEU A 53 5.59 6.05 29.79
C LEU A 53 5.55 6.62 31.21
N GLN A 54 4.72 7.63 31.47
CA GLN A 54 4.57 8.21 32.81
C GLN A 54 3.70 7.34 33.74
N VAL A 55 2.94 6.40 33.19
CA VAL A 55 1.98 5.57 33.93
C VAL A 55 2.54 4.18 34.19
N SER A 56 2.96 3.46 33.14
CA SER A 56 3.46 2.09 33.27
C SER A 56 4.18 1.62 32.02
N TYR A 57 5.37 1.05 32.20
CA TYR A 57 6.14 0.44 31.13
C TYR A 57 5.45 -0.79 30.52
N LEU A 58 4.68 -1.56 31.29
CA LEU A 58 3.92 -2.71 30.77
C LEU A 58 2.79 -2.27 29.83
N LEU A 59 2.14 -1.13 30.14
CA LEU A 59 1.12 -0.56 29.27
C LEU A 59 1.75 -0.11 27.95
N THR A 60 2.89 0.56 28.00
CA THR A 60 3.66 0.94 26.80
C THR A 60 4.04 -0.27 25.95
N LEU A 61 4.42 -1.40 26.58
CA LEU A 61 4.75 -2.64 25.86
C LEU A 61 3.55 -3.18 25.08
N PHE A 62 2.35 -3.19 25.69
CA PHE A 62 1.14 -3.61 24.99
C PHE A 62 0.78 -2.68 23.83
N LEU A 63 0.87 -1.37 24.05
CA LEU A 63 0.64 -0.37 23.01
C LEU A 63 1.65 -0.51 21.85
N ILE A 64 2.90 -0.90 22.11
CA ILE A 64 3.92 -1.09 21.07
C ILE A 64 3.52 -2.19 20.08
N LEU A 65 2.94 -3.29 20.58
CA LEU A 65 2.50 -4.40 19.73
C LEU A 65 1.39 -3.94 18.79
N ILE A 66 0.39 -3.22 19.32
CA ILE A 66 -0.71 -2.68 18.52
C ILE A 66 -0.17 -1.66 17.49
N THR A 67 0.67 -0.73 17.95
CA THR A 67 1.26 0.32 17.11
C THR A 67 2.10 -0.27 15.99
N SER A 68 2.82 -1.37 16.25
CA SER A 68 3.63 -2.06 15.23
C SER A 68 2.78 -2.58 14.06
N GLY A 69 1.58 -3.09 14.32
CA GLY A 69 0.66 -3.54 13.27
C GLY A 69 0.18 -2.40 12.38
N PHE A 70 -0.19 -1.27 12.98
CA PHE A 70 -0.56 -0.06 12.23
C PHE A 70 0.61 0.55 11.45
N LEU A 71 1.82 0.48 12.02
CA LEU A 71 3.04 0.96 11.39
C LEU A 71 3.41 0.11 10.17
N VAL A 72 3.30 -1.22 10.25
CA VAL A 72 3.50 -2.12 9.11
C VAL A 72 2.49 -1.84 8.00
N ARG A 73 1.21 -1.64 8.34
CA ARG A 73 0.19 -1.25 7.36
C ARG A 73 0.55 0.07 6.66
N THR A 74 1.00 1.05 7.44
CA THR A 74 1.45 2.34 6.93
C THR A 74 2.68 2.18 6.02
N PHE A 75 3.64 1.33 6.39
CA PHE A 75 4.82 1.01 5.59
C PHE A 75 4.47 0.35 4.25
N ILE A 76 3.55 -0.61 4.23
CA ILE A 76 3.09 -1.27 3.00
C ILE A 76 2.49 -0.23 2.05
N ILE A 77 1.65 0.68 2.57
CA ILE A 77 1.07 1.76 1.75
C ILE A 77 2.16 2.68 1.20
N PHE A 78 3.14 3.09 2.02
CA PHE A 78 4.25 3.92 1.55
C PHE A 78 5.15 3.21 0.53
N HIS A 79 5.42 1.91 0.73
CA HIS A 79 6.17 1.08 -0.20
C HIS A 79 5.46 0.99 -1.56
N ASP A 80 4.14 0.73 -1.55
CA ASP A 80 3.33 0.63 -2.77
C ASP A 80 3.12 2.00 -3.46
N CYS A 81 3.08 3.09 -2.69
CA CYS A 81 3.16 4.46 -3.21
C CYS A 81 4.51 4.74 -3.88
N GLY A 82 5.63 4.33 -3.26
CA GLY A 82 6.99 4.54 -3.77
C GLY A 82 7.30 3.75 -5.06
N HIS A 83 6.67 2.58 -5.24
CA HIS A 83 6.72 1.83 -6.51
C HIS A 83 5.82 2.42 -7.61
N GLY A 84 5.08 3.46 -7.29
CA GLY A 84 4.28 4.22 -8.23
C GLY A 84 3.01 3.54 -8.73
N SER A 85 2.55 2.51 -8.01
CA SER A 85 1.34 1.75 -8.33
C SER A 85 0.07 2.35 -7.72
N PHE A 86 0.23 3.25 -6.75
CA PHE A 86 -0.87 3.77 -5.92
C PHE A 86 -1.48 5.09 -6.43
N PHE A 87 -0.71 5.93 -7.13
CA PHE A 87 -1.21 7.18 -7.74
C PHE A 87 -1.15 7.14 -9.26
N LYS A 88 -2.20 7.68 -9.90
CA LYS A 88 -2.35 7.80 -11.37
C LYS A 88 -1.38 8.82 -12.02
N SER A 89 -0.69 9.65 -11.23
CA SER A 89 0.16 10.74 -11.70
C SER A 89 1.58 10.60 -11.17
N LYS A 90 2.57 10.64 -12.09
CA LYS A 90 4.02 10.66 -11.77
C LYS A 90 4.47 11.81 -10.86
N LYS A 91 3.64 12.84 -10.67
CA LYS A 91 3.91 13.99 -9.78
C LYS A 91 3.35 13.84 -8.36
N ALA A 92 2.52 12.83 -8.13
CA ALA A 92 1.86 12.57 -6.85
C ALA A 92 2.28 11.24 -6.20
N ASN A 93 2.99 10.37 -6.94
CA ASN A 93 3.95 9.43 -6.35
C ASN A 93 5.14 10.22 -5.81
#